data_AF-A0A6B3ECL9-F1
#
_entry.id   AF-A0A6B3ECL9-F1
#
_cell.length_a   1.000
_cell.length_b   1.000
_cell.length_c   1.000
_cell.angle_alpha   90.00
_cell.angle_beta   90.00
_cell.angle_gamma   90.00
#
_symmetry.space_group_name_H-M   'P 1'
#
loop_
_entity.id
_entity.type
_entity.pdbx_description
1 polymer ?
#
loop_
_entity_poly.entity_id
_entity_poly.type
_entity_poly.pdbx_seq_one_letter_code
_entity_poly.pdbx_strand_id
1 'polypeptide(L)'
;MLLKTFGWSFGITVLGLVAAAFYGGWTAFGVVAILAVLEISLSFDNAVINAGILKKMNAFWQKIFLTVGVLIAVFGMRLVFPVLIVAVTAKINPVDAVDLAINNKDHYQELVTDAHPAIAAFGGMFLMMIFLDFIFEDHDIKWLGWLERPLAKLGKV
;
A
#
# COMPACT_ATOMS: atom_id res chain seq x y z
N MET A 1 20.60 -17.32 -15.69
CA MET A 1 19.43 -17.56 -14.81
C MET A 1 18.70 -16.25 -14.50
N LEU A 2 19.39 -15.18 -14.11
CA LEU A 2 18.80 -13.87 -13.79
C LEU A 2 17.91 -13.29 -14.91
N LEU A 3 18.39 -13.23 -16.15
CA LEU A 3 17.63 -12.73 -17.30
C LEU A 3 16.45 -13.64 -17.72
N LYS A 4 16.51 -14.94 -17.42
CA LYS A 4 15.39 -15.87 -17.72
C LYS A 4 14.25 -15.73 -16.70
N THR A 5 14.55 -15.40 -15.45
CA THR A 5 13.55 -15.22 -14.39
C THR A 5 13.02 -13.79 -14.33
N PHE A 6 13.89 -12.79 -14.47
CA PHE A 6 13.55 -11.37 -14.33
C PHE A 6 13.41 -10.63 -15.66
N GLY A 7 13.60 -11.29 -16.81
CA GLY A 7 13.58 -10.63 -18.11
C GLY A 7 12.30 -9.85 -18.39
N TRP A 8 11.14 -10.41 -18.01
CA TRP A 8 9.86 -9.71 -18.08
C TRP A 8 9.79 -8.49 -17.17
N SER A 9 10.28 -8.60 -15.93
CA SER A 9 10.31 -7.48 -14.98
C SER A 9 11.20 -6.34 -15.48
N PHE A 10 12.41 -6.65 -15.96
CA PHE A 10 13.30 -5.65 -16.55
C PHE A 10 12.69 -5.00 -17.80
N GLY A 11 12.02 -5.78 -18.66
CA GLY A 11 11.33 -5.26 -19.83
C GLY A 11 10.23 -4.25 -19.46
N ILE A 12 9.40 -4.58 -18.47
CA ILE A 12 8.34 -3.69 -17.99
C ILE A 12 8.93 -2.42 -17.36
N THR A 13 9.99 -2.54 -16.56
CA THR A 13 10.67 -1.38 -15.97
C THR A 13 11.25 -0.45 -17.03
N VAL A 14 11.93 -1.00 -18.05
CA VAL A 14 12.48 -0.22 -19.16
C VAL A 14 11.36 0.45 -19.95
N LEU A 15 10.26 -0.26 -20.25
CA LEU A 15 9.10 0.33 -20.91
C LEU A 15 8.49 1.48 -20.11
N GLY A 16 8.36 1.34 -18.80
CA GLY A 16 7.85 2.39 -17.91
C GLY A 16 8.76 3.62 -17.87
N LEU A 17 10.08 3.42 -17.81
CA LEU A 17 11.06 4.50 -17.84
C LEU A 17 11.07 5.23 -19.18
N VAL A 18 10.98 4.50 -20.29
CA VAL A 18 10.87 5.08 -21.63
C VAL A 18 9.57 5.87 -21.77
N ALA A 19 8.44 5.34 -21.31
CA ALA A 19 7.18 6.06 -21.30
C ALA A 19 7.25 7.35 -20.48
N ALA A 20 7.92 7.33 -19.32
CA ALA A 20 8.14 8.53 -18.50
C ALA A 20 8.98 9.58 -19.23
N ALA A 21 10.04 9.15 -19.93
CA ALA A 21 10.87 10.05 -20.73
C ALA A 21 10.09 10.68 -21.89
N PHE A 22 9.21 9.92 -22.56
CA PHE A 22 8.37 10.45 -23.63
C PHE A 22 7.29 11.42 -23.13
N TYR A 23 6.67 11.14 -21.98
CA TYR A 23 5.53 11.93 -21.49
C TYR A 23 5.95 13.22 -20.76
N GLY A 24 7.07 13.19 -20.03
CA GLY A 24 7.50 14.31 -19.18
C GLY A 24 8.98 14.66 -19.29
N GLY A 25 9.67 14.18 -20.33
CA GLY A 25 11.08 14.47 -20.58
C GLY A 25 12.04 13.87 -19.57
N TRP A 26 13.27 14.40 -19.53
CA TRP A 26 14.34 13.89 -18.67
C TRP A 26 14.08 14.06 -17.16
N THR A 27 13.29 15.08 -16.78
CA THR A 27 12.90 15.30 -15.39
C THR A 27 11.96 14.20 -14.90
N ALA A 28 10.92 13.87 -15.67
CA ALA A 28 10.01 12.77 -15.34
C ALA A 28 10.73 11.42 -15.32
N PHE A 29 11.66 11.18 -16.27
CA PHE A 29 12.50 9.98 -16.24
C PHE A 29 13.29 9.87 -14.93
N GLY A 30 13.95 10.95 -14.50
CA GLY A 30 14.72 10.96 -13.24
C GLY A 30 13.84 10.69 -12.02
N VAL A 31 12.68 11.35 -11.93
CA VAL A 31 11.72 11.14 -10.84
C VAL A 31 11.21 9.71 -10.82
N VAL A 32 10.75 9.17 -11.96
CA VAL A 32 10.24 7.80 -12.03
C VAL A 32 11.33 6.78 -11.73
N ALA A 33 12.57 7.00 -12.17
CA ALA A 33 13.69 6.13 -11.84
C ALA A 33 13.98 6.10 -10.33
N ILE A 34 14.00 7.26 -9.68
CA ILE A 34 14.20 7.35 -8.23
C ILE A 34 13.05 6.67 -7.48
N LEU A 35 11.79 6.97 -7.86
CA LEU A 35 10.62 6.35 -7.27
C LEU A 35 10.59 4.84 -7.48
N ALA A 36 11.02 4.34 -8.65
CA ALA A 36 11.10 2.91 -8.92
C ALA A 36 12.11 2.23 -7.98
N VAL A 37 13.30 2.80 -7.79
CA VAL A 37 14.30 2.26 -6.86
C VAL A 37 13.78 2.25 -5.42
N LEU A 38 13.15 3.35 -5.00
CA LEU A 38 12.55 3.48 -3.67
C LEU A 38 11.44 2.44 -3.45
N GLU A 39 10.52 2.32 -4.40
CA GLU A 39 9.37 1.42 -4.30
C GLU A 39 9.79 -0.05 -4.31
N ILE A 40 10.78 -0.40 -5.15
CA ILE A 40 11.36 -1.75 -5.19
C ILE A 40 11.99 -2.09 -3.83
N SER A 41 12.77 -1.16 -3.27
CA SER A 41 13.45 -1.35 -1.97
C SER A 41 12.44 -1.57 -0.84
N LEU A 42 11.43 -0.69 -0.72
CA LEU A 42 10.37 -0.83 0.30
C LEU A 42 9.50 -2.07 0.08
N SER A 43 9.31 -2.49 -1.17
CA SER A 43 8.55 -3.71 -1.48
C SER A 43 9.31 -4.98 -1.09
N PHE A 44 10.65 -4.97 -1.12
CA PHE A 44 11.46 -6.12 -0.71
C PHE A 44 11.31 -6.43 0.78
N ASP A 45 11.34 -5.42 1.66
CA ASP A 45 11.16 -5.62 3.10
C ASP A 45 9.81 -6.27 3.41
N ASN A 46 8.75 -5.79 2.75
CA ASN A 46 7.42 -6.37 2.86
C ASN A 46 7.34 -7.80 2.28
N ALA A 47 8.02 -8.06 1.17
CA ALA A 47 8.02 -9.39 0.54
C ALA A 47 8.70 -10.46 1.41
N VAL A 48 9.76 -10.10 2.15
CA VAL A 48 10.48 -11.04 3.03
C VAL A 48 9.57 -11.50 4.18
N ILE A 49 8.88 -10.56 4.84
CA ILE A 49 7.95 -10.89 5.93
C ILE A 49 6.79 -11.74 5.39
N ASN A 50 6.21 -11.34 4.26
CA ASN A 50 5.10 -12.08 3.62
C ASN A 50 5.51 -13.50 3.20
N ALA A 51 6.74 -13.70 2.71
CA ALA A 51 7.24 -15.04 2.38
C ALA A 51 7.31 -15.96 3.60
N GLY A 52 7.62 -15.42 4.78
CA GLY A 52 7.60 -16.16 6.05
C GLY A 52 6.20 -16.64 6.42
N ILE A 53 5.19 -15.80 6.22
CA ILE A 53 3.78 -16.14 6.45
C ILE A 53 3.32 -17.17 5.39
N LEU A 54 3.68 -16.97 4.13
CA LEU A 54 3.26 -17.80 3.00
C LEU A 54 3.66 -19.28 3.17
N LYS A 55 4.84 -19.54 3.75
CA LYS A 55 5.33 -20.89 4.04
C LYS A 55 4.46 -21.66 5.03
N LYS A 56 3.69 -20.96 5.87
CA LYS A 56 2.79 -21.57 6.86
C LYS A 56 1.38 -21.82 6.29
N MET A 57 1.08 -21.34 5.08
CA MET A 57 -0.24 -21.44 4.47
C MET A 57 -0.36 -22.73 3.66
N ASN A 58 -1.60 -23.18 3.43
CA ASN A 58 -1.85 -24.28 2.49
C ASN A 58 -1.64 -23.83 1.04
N ALA A 59 -1.50 -24.80 0.12
CA ALA A 59 -1.25 -24.52 -1.29
C ALA A 59 -2.36 -23.68 -1.97
N PHE A 60 -3.60 -23.81 -1.52
CA PHE A 60 -4.74 -23.06 -2.06
C PHE A 60 -4.63 -21.56 -1.74
N TRP A 61 -4.42 -21.23 -0.46
CA TRP A 61 -4.28 -19.85 0.00
C TRP A 61 -2.99 -19.21 -0.48
N GLN A 62 -1.90 -19.96 -0.55
CA GLN A 62 -0.66 -19.51 -1.18
C GLN A 62 -0.89 -19.07 -2.63
N LYS A 63 -1.67 -19.85 -3.41
CA LYS A 63 -1.97 -19.53 -4.81
C LYS A 63 -2.86 -18.29 -4.93
N ILE A 64 -3.90 -18.16 -4.10
CA ILE A 64 -4.76 -16.96 -4.09
C ILE A 64 -3.96 -15.71 -3.72
N PHE A 65 -3.13 -15.79 -2.68
CA PHE A 65 -2.33 -14.67 -2.24
C PHE A 65 -1.38 -14.19 -3.34
N LEU A 66 -0.67 -15.12 -4.00
CA LEU A 66 0.27 -14.79 -5.07
C LEU A 66 -0.38 -14.30 -6.37
N THR A 67 -1.66 -14.61 -6.61
CA THR A 67 -2.37 -14.23 -7.84
C THR A 67 -3.23 -12.99 -7.62
N VAL A 68 -4.32 -13.15 -6.88
CA VAL A 68 -5.31 -12.10 -6.65
C VAL A 68 -4.84 -11.17 -5.52
N GLY A 69 -4.23 -11.71 -4.47
CA GLY A 69 -3.78 -10.92 -3.32
C GLY A 69 -2.76 -9.84 -3.72
N VAL A 70 -1.70 -10.23 -4.43
CA VAL A 70 -0.70 -9.28 -4.95
C VAL A 70 -1.33 -8.29 -5.92
N LEU A 71 -2.25 -8.72 -6.80
CA LEU A 71 -2.92 -7.81 -7.73
C LEU A 71 -3.73 -6.74 -7.00
N ILE A 72 -4.52 -7.12 -6.00
CA ILE A 72 -5.30 -6.17 -5.18
C ILE A 72 -4.36 -5.29 -4.35
N ALA A 73 -3.31 -5.86 -3.75
CA ALA A 73 -2.36 -5.10 -2.94
C ALA A 73 -1.60 -4.05 -3.78
N VAL A 74 -1.23 -4.38 -5.01
CA VAL A 74 -0.46 -3.48 -5.88
C VAL A 74 -1.36 -2.50 -6.62
N PHE A 75 -2.42 -2.96 -7.29
CA PHE A 75 -3.28 -2.10 -8.11
C PHE A 75 -4.46 -1.54 -7.33
N GLY A 76 -5.07 -2.36 -6.48
CA GLY A 76 -6.19 -1.95 -5.64
C GLY A 76 -5.77 -0.84 -4.70
N MET A 77 -4.72 -1.05 -3.89
CA MET A 77 -4.30 -0.06 -2.90
C MET A 77 -3.60 1.17 -3.51
N ARG A 78 -2.88 1.02 -4.64
CA ARG A 78 -2.12 2.15 -5.23
C ARG A 78 -2.90 2.97 -6.26
N LEU A 79 -3.77 2.33 -7.05
CA LEU A 79 -4.50 3.03 -8.12
C LEU A 79 -5.97 3.22 -7.77
N VAL A 80 -6.66 2.14 -7.40
CA VAL A 80 -8.12 2.17 -7.21
C VAL A 80 -8.48 2.91 -5.93
N PHE A 81 -7.77 2.63 -4.84
CA PHE A 81 -8.08 3.16 -3.51
C PHE A 81 -7.98 4.70 -3.44
N PRO A 82 -6.92 5.37 -3.93
CA PRO A 82 -6.89 6.83 -3.93
C PRO A 82 -8.04 7.47 -4.72
N VAL A 83 -8.35 6.93 -5.91
CA VAL A 83 -9.44 7.44 -6.75
C VAL A 83 -10.79 7.26 -6.07
N LEU A 84 -11.04 6.09 -5.45
CA LEU A 84 -12.28 5.84 -4.73
C LEU A 84 -12.46 6.77 -3.54
N ILE A 85 -11.39 7.04 -2.78
CA ILE A 85 -11.46 7.96 -1.65
C ILE A 85 -11.80 9.37 -2.13
N VAL A 86 -11.12 9.86 -3.18
CA VAL A 86 -11.43 11.16 -3.77
C VAL A 86 -12.88 11.22 -4.23
N ALA A 87 -13.36 10.18 -4.92
CA ALA A 87 -14.75 10.09 -5.37
C ALA A 87 -15.75 10.20 -4.20
N VAL A 88 -15.50 9.50 -3.09
CA VAL A 88 -16.37 9.53 -1.90
C VAL A 88 -16.29 10.87 -1.18
N THR A 89 -15.09 11.40 -0.93
CA THR A 89 -14.90 12.66 -0.20
C THR A 89 -15.41 13.87 -0.99
N ALA A 90 -15.13 13.91 -2.30
CA ALA A 90 -15.57 14.98 -3.19
C ALA A 90 -17.01 14.79 -3.72
N LYS A 91 -17.66 13.66 -3.41
CA LYS A 91 -19.02 13.29 -3.87
C LYS A 91 -19.17 13.35 -5.40
N ILE A 92 -18.12 12.98 -6.13
CA ILE A 92 -18.10 12.89 -7.59
C ILE A 92 -18.13 11.42 -8.01
N ASN A 93 -18.60 11.12 -9.23
CA ASN A 93 -18.56 9.74 -9.70
C ASN A 93 -17.11 9.28 -9.90
N PRO A 94 -16.79 8.00 -9.67
CA PRO A 94 -15.43 7.48 -9.88
C PRO A 94 -14.89 7.69 -11.29
N VAL A 95 -15.77 7.70 -12.30
CA VAL A 95 -15.40 7.97 -13.70
C VAL A 95 -14.96 9.43 -13.87
N ASP A 96 -15.70 10.37 -13.28
CA ASP A 96 -15.38 11.79 -13.30
C ASP A 96 -14.08 12.07 -12.54
N ALA A 97 -13.80 11.32 -11.46
CA ALA A 97 -12.54 11.43 -10.71
C ALA A 97 -11.32 10.98 -11.55
N VAL A 98 -11.46 9.93 -12.36
CA VAL A 98 -10.40 9.49 -13.29
C VAL A 98 -10.19 10.53 -14.39
N ASP A 99 -11.28 11.07 -14.94
CA ASP A 99 -11.20 12.11 -15.96
C ASP A 99 -10.51 13.37 -15.44
N LEU A 100 -10.85 13.78 -14.21
CA LEU A 100 -10.22 14.89 -13.52
C LEU A 100 -8.72 14.64 -13.25
N ALA A 101 -8.35 13.42 -12.85
CA ALA A 101 -6.94 13.06 -12.63
C ALA A 101 -6.08 13.19 -13.91
N ILE A 102 -6.69 12.96 -15.08
CA ILE A 102 -5.99 13.02 -16.37
C ILE A 102 -6.00 14.44 -16.95
N ASN A 103 -7.16 15.10 -16.94
CA ASN A 103 -7.38 16.36 -17.65
C ASN A 103 -7.18 17.61 -16.78
N ASN A 104 -7.30 17.51 -15.45
CA ASN A 104 -7.24 18.67 -14.57
C ASN A 104 -6.51 18.37 -13.25
N LYS A 105 -5.18 18.22 -13.37
CA LYS A 105 -4.28 17.75 -12.31
C LYS A 105 -4.29 18.64 -11.06
N ASP A 106 -4.39 19.95 -11.22
CA ASP A 106 -4.34 20.89 -10.10
C ASP A 106 -5.59 20.75 -9.22
N HIS A 107 -6.76 20.62 -9.85
CA HIS A 107 -8.00 20.41 -9.11
C HIS A 107 -8.04 19.02 -8.45
N TYR A 108 -7.52 17.99 -9.13
CA TYR A 108 -7.38 16.67 -8.51
C TYR A 108 -6.44 16.70 -7.29
N GLN A 109 -5.33 17.44 -7.35
CA GLN A 109 -4.40 17.60 -6.24
C GLN A 109 -5.05 18.27 -5.03
N GLU A 110 -5.88 19.29 -5.25
CA GLU A 110 -6.65 19.97 -4.19
C GLU A 110 -7.60 18.98 -3.51
N LEU A 111 -8.40 18.25 -4.29
CA LEU A 111 -9.34 17.25 -3.76
C LEU A 111 -8.65 16.11 -3.00
N VAL A 112 -7.48 15.66 -3.47
CA VAL A 112 -6.67 14.65 -2.76
C VAL A 112 -6.14 15.21 -1.43
N THR A 113 -5.71 16.47 -1.43
CA THR A 113 -5.19 17.14 -0.22
C THR A 113 -6.28 17.31 0.83
N ASP A 114 -7.48 17.68 0.40
CA ASP A 114 -8.66 17.78 1.27
C ASP A 114 -9.12 16.42 1.80
N ALA A 115 -8.86 15.34 1.06
CA ALA A 115 -9.15 13.97 1.51
C ALA A 115 -8.09 13.42 2.48
N HIS A 116 -6.88 13.99 2.53
CA HIS A 116 -5.78 13.49 3.36
C HIS A 116 -6.14 13.32 4.85
N PRO A 117 -6.84 14.27 5.52
CA PRO A 117 -7.25 14.10 6.91
C PRO A 117 -8.16 12.87 7.13
N ALA A 118 -9.07 12.58 6.21
CA ALA A 118 -9.94 11.40 6.31
C ALA A 118 -9.15 10.10 6.15
N ILE A 119 -8.17 10.06 5.24
CA ILE A 119 -7.27 8.91 5.06
C ILE A 119 -6.44 8.68 6.32
N ALA A 120 -5.86 9.75 6.87
CA ALA A 120 -5.05 9.70 8.08
C ALA A 120 -5.88 9.25 9.30
N ALA A 121 -7.13 9.72 9.43
CA ALA A 121 -8.04 9.28 10.48
C ALA A 121 -8.39 7.79 10.35
N PHE A 122 -8.68 7.30 9.13
CA PHE A 122 -8.94 5.88 8.90
C PHE A 122 -7.74 5.00 9.28
N GLY A 123 -6.54 5.34 8.78
CA GLY A 123 -5.32 4.62 9.11
C GLY A 123 -4.99 4.70 10.61
N GLY A 124 -5.17 5.88 11.23
CA GLY A 124 -4.96 6.10 12.65
C GLY A 124 -5.90 5.27 13.52
N MET A 125 -7.18 5.19 13.17
CA MET A 125 -8.17 4.37 13.88
C MET A 125 -7.88 2.87 13.74
N PHE A 126 -7.47 2.43 12.55
CA PHE A 126 -7.07 1.03 12.32
C PHE A 126 -5.84 0.64 13.15
N LEU A 127 -4.80 1.48 13.13
CA LEU A 127 -3.60 1.27 13.95
C LEU A 127 -3.92 1.33 15.45
N MET A 128 -4.80 2.24 15.86
CA MET A 128 -5.28 2.32 17.24
C MET A 128 -6.01 1.04 17.64
N MET A 129 -6.85 0.48 16.77
CA MET A 129 -7.56 -0.77 17.02
C MET A 129 -6.59 -1.93 17.25
N ILE A 130 -5.62 -2.13 16.35
CA ILE A 130 -4.58 -3.18 16.50
C ILE A 130 -3.75 -2.94 17.76
N PHE A 131 -3.41 -1.69 18.05
CA PHE A 131 -2.63 -1.33 19.23
C PHE A 131 -3.37 -1.64 20.53
N LEU A 132 -4.66 -1.30 20.61
CA LEU A 132 -5.49 -1.60 21.76
C LEU A 132 -5.70 -3.10 21.93
N ASP A 133 -5.93 -3.82 20.83
CA ASP A 133 -6.03 -5.29 20.82
C ASP A 133 -4.74 -5.92 21.36
N PHE A 134 -3.58 -5.48 20.85
CA PHE A 134 -2.28 -5.92 21.34
C PHE A 134 -2.06 -5.62 22.83
N ILE A 135 -2.46 -4.45 23.32
CA ILE A 135 -2.28 -4.07 24.73
C ILE A 135 -3.19 -4.85 25.68
N PHE A 136 -4.39 -5.21 25.22
CA PHE A 136 -5.39 -5.93 26.01
C PHE A 136 -5.21 -7.44 25.98
N GLU A 137 -4.48 -7.97 25.01
CA GLU A 137 -4.14 -9.38 24.92
C GLU A 137 -3.02 -9.78 25.90
N ASP A 138 -3.13 -10.98 26.46
CA ASP A 138 -2.20 -11.51 27.46
C ASP A 138 -1.06 -12.26 26.76
N HIS A 139 0.04 -11.55 26.46
CA HIS A 139 1.20 -12.13 25.77
C HIS A 139 2.12 -12.91 26.72
N ASP A 140 2.70 -14.00 26.23
CA ASP A 140 3.67 -14.84 26.96
C ASP A 140 4.96 -14.07 27.31
N ILE A 141 5.37 -13.13 26.44
CA ILE A 141 6.57 -12.31 26.63
C ILE A 141 6.15 -10.89 26.98
N LYS A 142 6.27 -10.53 28.26
CA LYS A 142 5.90 -9.21 28.78
C LYS A 142 7.12 -8.30 28.86
N TRP A 143 7.17 -7.27 28.04
CA TRP A 143 8.31 -6.33 28.02
C TRP A 143 8.18 -5.30 29.15
N LEU A 144 6.98 -4.75 29.37
CA LEU A 144 6.68 -3.81 30.46
C LEU A 144 5.52 -4.35 31.34
N GLY A 145 5.81 -5.41 32.10
CA GLY A 145 4.79 -6.12 32.89
C GLY A 145 3.99 -5.28 33.91
N TRP A 146 4.50 -4.13 34.37
CA TRP A 146 3.78 -3.21 35.25
C TRP A 146 2.64 -2.44 34.55
N LEU A 147 2.80 -2.15 33.24
CA LEU A 147 1.82 -1.44 32.42
C LEU A 147 0.87 -2.44 31.73
N GLU A 148 1.40 -3.57 31.26
CA GLU A 148 0.63 -4.60 30.55
C GLU A 148 -0.34 -5.36 31.47
N ARG A 149 -0.01 -5.60 32.75
CA ARG A 149 -0.89 -6.32 33.69
C ARG A 149 -2.22 -5.62 34.01
N PRO A 150 -2.28 -4.30 34.31
CA PRO A 150 -3.55 -3.61 34.51
C PRO A 150 -4.33 -3.44 33.20
N LEU A 151 -3.64 -3.24 32.06
CA LEU A 151 -4.29 -3.11 30.76
C LEU A 151 -4.90 -4.44 30.28
N ALA A 152 -4.20 -5.56 30.39
CA ALA A 152 -4.74 -6.88 30.07
C ALA A 152 -5.92 -7.32 30.98
N LYS A 153 -6.06 -6.72 32.17
CA LYS A 153 -7.25 -6.90 33.01
C LYS A 153 -8.46 -6.11 32.52
N LEU A 154 -8.24 -4.91 31.95
CA LEU A 154 -9.31 -4.09 31.37
C LEU A 154 -9.88 -4.70 30.08
N GLY A 155 -9.06 -5.42 29.31
CA GLY A 155 -9.49 -6.16 28.12
C GLY A 155 -10.31 -7.43 28.37
N LYS A 156 -10.34 -7.95 29.61
CA LYS A 156 -11.07 -9.17 30.00
C LYS A 156 -12.48 -8.90 30.58
N VAL A 157 -12.92 -7.63 30.59
CA VAL A 157 -14.25 -7.19 31.08
C VAL A 157 -15.21 -7.02 29.92
#